data_AF-A0A1H1H3P1-F1
#
_entry.id   AF-A0A1H1H3P1-F1
#
_cell.length_a   1.000
_cell.length_b   1.000
_cell.length_c   1.000
_cell.angle_alpha   90.00
_cell.angle_beta   90.00
_cell.angle_gamma   90.00
#
_symmetry.space_group_name_H-M   'P 1'
#
loop_
_entity.id
_entity.type
_entity.pdbx_description
1 polymer ?
#
loop_
_entity_poly.entity_id
_entity_poly.type
_entity_poly.pdbx_seq_one_letter_code
_entity_poly.pdbx_strand_id
1 'polypeptide(L)'
;MYIKVRSSRHTTLGMLRFGCVYKLDEKDTQVKKVIKPLMEGDHAPLTRLTAKQVRAARLEYLDLSGPALEGADLEKGEGEAG
;
A
#
# COMPACT_ATOMS: atom_id res chain seq x y z
N MET A 1 5.16 8.65 -3.85
CA MET A 1 5.35 8.39 -2.39
C MET A 1 5.84 6.98 -2.13
N TYR A 2 6.59 6.73 -1.04
CA TYR A 2 6.92 5.37 -0.58
C TYR A 2 6.26 5.09 0.78
N ILE A 3 5.76 3.87 0.95
CA ILE A 3 5.20 3.39 2.22
C ILE A 3 5.90 2.11 2.66
N LYS A 4 6.19 1.99 3.96
CA LYS A 4 6.65 0.75 4.57
C LYS A 4 5.53 0.16 5.42
N VAL A 5 5.26 -1.11 5.22
CA VAL A 5 4.26 -1.84 6.01
C VAL A 5 4.90 -2.29 7.32
N ARG A 6 4.44 -1.74 8.44
CA ARG A 6 4.88 -2.11 9.79
C ARG A 6 3.93 -3.05 10.51
N SER A 7 2.71 -3.21 10.00
CA SER A 7 1.78 -4.21 10.52
C SER A 7 0.83 -4.66 9.43
N SER A 8 0.83 -5.97 9.17
CA SER A 8 -0.12 -6.63 8.26
C SER A 8 -1.43 -7.03 8.96
N ARG A 9 -1.52 -6.87 10.30
CA ARG A 9 -2.70 -7.28 11.09
C ARG A 9 -3.86 -6.28 10.99
N HIS A 10 -3.58 -5.02 10.66
CA HIS A 10 -4.57 -3.94 10.59
C HIS A 10 -4.67 -3.30 9.21
N THR A 11 -3.98 -3.87 8.22
CA THR A 11 -4.09 -3.44 6.83
C THR A 11 -5.16 -4.29 6.16
N THR A 12 -6.29 -3.67 5.84
CA THR A 12 -7.37 -4.28 5.04
C THR A 12 -6.92 -4.62 3.61
N LEU A 13 -5.74 -4.15 3.21
CA LEU A 13 -5.11 -4.44 1.94
C LEU A 13 -4.40 -5.79 2.00
N GLY A 14 -5.09 -6.87 1.59
CA GLY A 14 -4.54 -8.23 1.55
C GLY A 14 -3.27 -8.40 0.69
N MET A 15 -2.95 -7.42 -0.15
CA MET A 15 -1.75 -7.39 -0.98
C MET A 15 -0.52 -6.80 -0.25
N LEU A 16 -0.71 -6.06 0.86
CA LEU A 16 0.39 -5.42 1.58
C LEU A 16 1.05 -6.37 2.57
N ARG A 17 2.27 -6.80 2.23
CA ARG A 17 3.11 -7.67 3.08
C ARG A 17 3.90 -6.88 4.12
N PHE A 18 3.93 -7.40 5.35
CA PHE A 18 4.74 -6.85 6.45
C PHE A 18 6.21 -6.76 6.06
N GLY A 19 6.86 -5.64 6.41
CA GLY A 19 8.28 -5.40 6.13
C GLY A 19 8.57 -4.89 4.72
N CYS A 20 7.66 -5.05 3.77
CA CYS A 20 7.82 -4.57 2.41
C CYS A 20 7.62 -3.06 2.28
N VAL A 21 8.31 -2.49 1.29
CA VAL A 21 8.14 -1.09 0.87
C VAL A 21 7.41 -1.07 -0.47
N TYR A 22 6.46 -0.16 -0.62
CA TYR A 22 5.72 0.03 -1.86
C TYR A 22 5.87 1.47 -2.31
N LYS A 23 6.09 1.67 -3.61
CA LYS A 23 6.06 2.99 -4.24
C LYS A 23 4.67 3.20 -4.83
N LEU A 24 4.02 4.23 -4.35
CA LEU A 24 2.67 4.64 -4.71
C LEU A 24 2.71 5.96 -5.48
N ASP A 25 1.80 6.11 -6.43
CA ASP A 25 1.61 7.39 -7.10
C ASP A 25 0.80 8.35 -6.20
N GLU A 26 1.24 9.61 -6.10
CA GLU A 26 0.59 10.62 -5.25
C GLU A 26 -0.57 11.33 -5.94
N LYS A 27 -0.69 11.19 -7.27
CA LYS A 27 -1.78 11.72 -8.09
C LYS A 27 -2.99 10.78 -8.04
N ASP A 28 -2.78 9.50 -7.74
CA ASP A 28 -3.86 8.55 -7.57
C ASP A 28 -4.68 8.85 -6.30
N THR A 29 -5.92 9.31 -6.52
CA THR A 29 -6.81 9.73 -5.44
C THR A 29 -7.43 8.54 -4.71
N GLN A 30 -7.57 7.38 -5.37
CA GLN A 30 -8.13 6.18 -4.74
C GLN A 30 -7.13 5.58 -3.75
N VAL A 31 -5.88 5.42 -4.19
CA VAL A 31 -4.78 4.97 -3.33
C VAL A 31 -4.64 5.91 -2.13
N LYS A 32 -4.68 7.22 -2.35
CA LYS A 32 -4.57 8.19 -1.26
C LYS A 32 -5.71 8.05 -0.23
N LYS A 33 -6.95 7.79 -0.66
CA LYS A 33 -8.09 7.59 0.25
C LYS A 33 -7.94 6.34 1.13
N VAL A 34 -7.39 5.25 0.59
CA VAL A 34 -7.20 4.00 1.34
C VAL A 34 -5.98 4.07 2.26
N ILE A 35 -4.89 4.67 1.79
CA ILE A 35 -3.61 4.66 2.50
C ILE A 35 -3.58 5.71 3.63
N LYS A 36 -4.27 6.84 3.46
CA LYS A 36 -4.31 7.92 4.46
C LYS A 36 -4.79 7.47 5.86
N PRO A 37 -5.95 6.78 6.03
CA PRO A 37 -6.36 6.32 7.36
C PRO A 37 -5.42 5.26 7.95
N LEU A 38 -4.70 4.51 7.11
CA LEU A 38 -3.71 3.51 7.54
C LEU A 38 -2.36 4.14 7.94
N MET A 39 -2.19 5.44 7.72
CA MET A 39 -1.05 6.24 8.12
C MET A 39 -1.36 7.21 9.28
N GLU A 40 -2.65 7.42 9.57
CA GLU A 40 -3.10 8.28 10.67
C GLU A 40 -3.21 7.46 11.97
N GLY A 41 -2.61 7.98 13.06
CA GLY A 41 -2.64 7.37 14.40
C GLY A 41 -1.27 6.99 14.96
N ASP A 42 -1.17 6.88 16.29
CA ASP A 42 0.06 6.54 17.03
C ASP A 42 0.64 5.15 16.67
N HIS A 43 -0.22 4.23 16.26
CA HIS A 43 0.14 2.87 15.84
C HIS A 43 -0.20 2.61 14.37
N ALA A 44 0.04 3.61 13.51
CA ALA A 44 -0.22 3.50 12.09
C ALA A 44 0.46 2.23 11.48
N PRO A 45 -0.31 1.33 10.85
CA PRO A 45 0.24 0.13 10.22
C PRO A 45 1.16 0.46 9.03
N LEU A 46 1.03 1.65 8.44
CA LEU A 46 1.85 2.14 7.34
C LEU A 46 2.68 3.35 7.76
N THR A 47 3.96 3.35 7.41
CA THR A 47 4.87 4.48 7.64
C THR A 47 5.30 5.10 6.32
N ARG A 48 5.19 6.43 6.20
CA ARG A 48 5.72 7.14 5.02
C ARG A 48 7.24 7.08 5.03
N LEU A 49 7.82 6.69 3.91
CA LEU A 49 9.26 6.83 3.67
C LEU A 49 9.52 7.86 2.59
N THR A 50 10.62 8.59 2.75
CA THR A 50 11.16 9.43 1.67
C THR A 50 12.07 8.60 0.77
N ALA A 51 12.25 9.03 -0.49
CA ALA A 51 13.19 8.39 -1.41
C ALA A 51 14.61 8.31 -0.82
N LYS A 52 15.01 9.31 -0.03
CA LYS A 52 16.30 9.33 0.69
C LYS A 52 16.39 8.21 1.72
N GLN A 53 15.34 7.98 2.50
CA GLN A 53 15.31 6.90 3.50
C GLN A 53 15.31 5.51 2.85
N VAL A 54 14.54 5.32 1.78
CA VAL A 54 14.52 4.05 1.03
C VAL A 54 15.91 3.73 0.47
N ARG A 55 16.58 4.73 -0.14
CA ARG A 55 17.95 4.59 -0.66
C ARG A 55 18.97 4.33 0.44
N ALA A 56 18.92 5.09 1.54
CA ALA A 56 19.84 4.94 2.66
C ALA A 56 19.71 3.56 3.32
N ALA A 57 18.49 3.05 3.45
CA ALA A 57 18.23 1.74 4.03
C ALA A 57 18.35 0.59 3.00
N ARG A 58 18.71 0.89 1.74
CA ARG A 58 18.80 -0.08 0.63
C ARG A 58 17.58 -1.00 0.55
N LEU A 59 16.40 -0.45 0.80
CA LEU A 59 15.17 -1.23 0.86
C LEU A 59 14.68 -1.51 -0.55
N GLU A 60 14.42 -2.79 -0.82
CA GLU A 60 13.69 -3.21 -2.01
C GLU A 60 12.23 -2.74 -1.90
N TYR A 61 11.70 -2.24 -3.00
CA TYR A 61 10.33 -1.74 -3.06
C TYR A 61 9.61 -2.21 -4.32
N LEU A 62 8.30 -2.45 -4.19
CA LEU A 62 7.43 -2.74 -5.31
C LEU A 62 6.86 -1.45 -5.88
N ASP A 63 7.04 -1.21 -7.17
CA ASP A 63 6.47 -0.06 -7.87
C ASP A 63 5.02 -0.36 -8.27
N LEU A 64 4.08 0.31 -7.60
CA LEU A 64 2.65 0.28 -7.90
C LEU A 64 2.19 1.60 -8.54
N SER A 65 3.13 2.38 -9.10
CA SER A 65 2.86 3.70 -9.69
C SER A 65 2.74 3.66 -11.23
N GLY A 66 2.84 2.47 -11.83
CA GLY A 66 2.73 2.27 -13.27
C GLY A 66 1.27 2.34 -13.79
N PRO A 67 1.07 2.50 -15.11
CA PRO A 67 -0.24 2.63 -15.75
C PRO A 67 -1.12 1.35 -15.74
N ALA A 68 -0.91 0.43 -14.80
CA ALA A 68 -1.61 -0.84 -14.73
C ALA A 68 -2.32 -1.00 -13.37
N LEU A 69 -3.42 -0.27 -13.20
CA LEU A 69 -4.54 -0.68 -12.35
C LEU A 69 -5.84 -0.83 -13.18
N GLU A 70 -5.76 -0.80 -14.50
CA GLU A 70 -6.88 -1.04 -15.44
C GLU A 70 -7.18 -2.54 -15.64
N GLY A 71 -6.96 -3.32 -14.58
CA GLY A 71 -7.14 -4.78 -14.58
C GLY A 71 -7.20 -5.39 -13.17
N ALA A 72 -7.20 -4.56 -12.12
CA ALA A 72 -7.69 -5.00 -10.81
C ALA A 72 -9.22 -4.96 -10.88
N ASP A 73 -9.77 -5.90 -11.67
CA ASP A 73 -11.14 -6.32 -11.50
C ASP A 73 -11.22 -6.87 -10.07
N LEU A 74 -11.64 -6.01 -9.15
CA LEU A 74 -12.15 -6.40 -7.86
C LEU A 74 -13.50 -7.04 -8.14
N GLU A 75 -13.49 -8.22 -8.74
CA GLU A 75 -14.65 -9.08 -8.85
C GLU A 75 -14.94 -9.58 -7.43
N LYS A 76 -15.68 -8.71 -6.74
CA LYS A 76 -16.64 -8.94 -5.69
C LYS A 76 -16.82 -10.43 -5.39
N GLY A 77 -16.07 -10.92 -4.40
CA GLY A 77 -16.37 -12.17 -3.72
C GLY A 77 -17.61 -12.01 -2.83
N GLU A 78 -18.77 -11.78 -3.44
CA GLU A 78 -20.09 -12.00 -2.84
C GLU A 78 -20.89 -12.86 -3.82
N GLY A 79 -21.14 -14.12 -3.46
CA GLY A 79 -22.00 -15.01 -4.24
C GLY A 79 -21.97 -16.45 -3.76
N GLU A 80 -23.05 -16.86 -3.10
CA GLU A 80 -23.36 -18.20 -2.61
C GLU A 80 -23.54 -19.28 -3.71
N ALA A 81 -23.52 -20.54 -3.24
CA ALA A 81 -24.28 -21.72 -3.70
C ALA A 81 -23.97 -22.39 -5.06
N GLY A 82 -23.75 -23.71 -4.98
CA GLY A 82 -23.67 -24.66 -6.11
C GLY A 82 -23.12 -25.99 -5.66
#